data_AF-A0A0Q9PMA4-F1
#
_entry.id   AF-A0A0Q9PMA4-F1
#
_cell.length_a   1.000
_cell.length_b   1.000
_cell.length_c   1.000
_cell.angle_alpha   90.00
_cell.angle_beta   90.00
_cell.angle_gamma   90.00
#
_symmetry.space_group_name_H-M   'P 1'
#
loop_
_entity.id
_entity.type
_entity.pdbx_description
1 polymer ?
#
loop_
_entity_poly.entity_id
_entity_poly.type
_entity_poly.pdbx_seq_one_letter_code
_entity_poly.pdbx_strand_id
1 'polypeptide(L)' 'MPYLSRLVVQGEEGYIFYFTHPGRIHGHHEDAGYVMRRSSIQVARLEVVNGVLICDRDQEFELHLGAEDG' A
#
# COMPACT_ATOMS: atom_id res chain seq x y z
N MET A 1 -0.69 -12.53 -10.54
CA MET A 1 0.43 -11.76 -9.98
C MET A 1 0.16 -11.60 -8.50
N PRO A 2 1.04 -12.04 -7.60
CA PRO A 2 0.82 -11.89 -6.17
C PRO A 2 0.75 -10.40 -5.82
N TYR A 3 -0.26 -9.99 -5.08
CA TYR A 3 -0.35 -8.64 -4.54
C TYR A 3 0.78 -8.48 -3.53
N LEU A 4 1.80 -7.70 -3.87
CA LEU A 4 2.90 -7.43 -2.96
C LEU A 4 2.44 -6.35 -1.98
N SER A 5 2.31 -6.73 -0.72
CA SER A 5 2.07 -5.82 0.40
C SER A 5 3.13 -6.03 1.48
N ARG A 6 3.60 -4.96 2.09
CA ARG A 6 4.58 -4.99 3.18
C ARG A 6 4.08 -4.18 4.37
N LEU A 7 4.15 -4.78 5.55
CA LEU A 7 3.89 -4.13 6.82
C LEU A 7 5.20 -3.59 7.38
N VAL A 8 5.18 -2.36 7.87
CA VAL A 8 6.32 -1.70 8.54
C VAL A 8 5.82 -1.21 9.88
N VAL A 9 6.60 -1.46 10.93
CA VAL A 9 6.32 -0.97 12.29
C VAL A 9 7.52 -0.15 12.72
N GLN A 10 7.27 1.09 13.12
CA GLN A 10 8.28 2.01 13.63
C GLN A 10 7.80 2.60 14.95
N GLY A 11 8.49 2.28 16.05
CA GLY A 11 8.02 2.67 17.38
C GLY A 11 6.61 2.15 17.64
N GLU A 12 5.68 3.07 17.87
CA GLU A 12 4.25 2.76 18.09
C GLU A 12 3.40 2.87 16.81
N GLU A 13 3.99 3.28 15.68
CA GLU A 13 3.27 3.48 14.42
C GLU A 13 3.38 2.27 13.49
N GLY A 14 2.27 1.90 12.88
CA GLY A 14 2.20 0.84 11.88
C GLY A 14 1.77 1.38 10.51
N TYR A 15 2.39 0.87 9.45
CA TYR A 15 2.12 1.25 8.07
C TYR A 15 1.99 0.02 7.18
N ILE A 16 1.07 0.08 6.21
CA ILE A 16 0.97 -0.91 5.13
C ILE A 16 1.28 -0.26 3.79
N PHE A 17 2.30 -0.77 3.10
CA PHE A 17 2.65 -0.39 1.74
C PHE A 17 2.15 -1.47 0.78
N TYR A 18 1.45 -1.08 -0.29
CA TYR A 18 0.89 -2.03 -1.23
C TYR A 18 0.85 -1.49 -2.66
N PHE A 19 0.96 -2.39 -3.62
CA PHE A 19 0.87 -2.04 -5.03
C PHE A 19 -0.57 -2.12 -5.53
N THR A 20 -0.94 -1.13 -6.34
CA THR A 20 -2.19 -1.11 -7.08
C THR A 20 -1.93 -1.02 -8.57
N HIS A 21 -2.76 -1.70 -9.35
CA HIS A 21 -2.78 -1.65 -10.81
C HIS A 21 -4.11 -1.03 -11.26
N PRO A 22 -4.29 0.30 -11.12
CA PRO A 22 -5.57 0.96 -11.39
C PRO A 22 -6.04 0.80 -12.84
N GLY A 23 -5.11 0.49 -13.76
CA GLY A 23 -5.43 0.24 -15.17
C GLY A 23 -5.85 -1.20 -15.51
N ARG A 24 -5.78 -2.18 -14.59
CA ARG A 24 -6.02 -3.59 -14.94
C ARG A 24 -7.51 -3.90 -15.03
N ILE A 25 -8.08 -3.73 -16.23
CA ILE A 25 -9.44 -4.16 -16.56
C ILE A 25 -9.40 -5.69 -16.77
N HIS A 26 -10.34 -6.43 -16.17
CA HIS A 26 -10.45 -7.87 -16.37
C HIS A 26 -10.98 -8.15 -17.79
N GLY A 27 -10.08 -8.41 -18.72
CA GLY A 27 -10.42 -8.70 -20.12
C GLY A 27 -9.20 -8.43 -20.99
N HIS A 28 -8.72 -9.47 -21.67
CA HIS A 28 -7.62 -9.45 -22.63
C HIS A 28 -7.54 -8.15 -23.43
N HIS A 29 -6.39 -7.49 -23.47
CA HIS A 29 -5.86 -6.90 -24.70
C HIS A 29 -4.34 -6.88 -24.61
N GLU A 30 -3.71 -7.67 -25.47
CA GLU A 30 -2.26 -7.87 -25.57
C GLU A 30 -1.54 -6.61 -26.12
N ASP A 31 -2.31 -5.56 -26.46
CA ASP A 31 -1.90 -4.21 -26.89
C ASP A 31 -2.11 -3.13 -25.82
N ALA A 32 -2.17 -3.53 -24.56
CA ALA A 32 -2.30 -2.64 -23.41
C ALA A 32 -1.02 -1.78 -23.22
N GLY A 33 -0.97 -0.62 -23.88
CA GLY A 33 0.13 0.35 -23.84
C GLY A 33 0.54 0.82 -22.43
N TYR A 34 1.55 1.72 -22.38
CA TYR A 34 2.25 2.22 -21.18
C TYR A 34 1.39 2.42 -19.91
N VAL A 35 0.13 2.82 -20.08
CA VAL A 35 -0.89 3.00 -19.03
C VAL A 35 -1.13 1.74 -18.17
N MET A 36 -1.06 0.55 -18.75
CA MET A 36 -1.36 -0.72 -18.07
C MET A 36 -0.17 -1.28 -17.27
N ARG A 37 1.01 -0.70 -17.45
CA ARG A 37 2.24 -1.05 -16.72
C ARG A 37 2.53 -0.10 -15.55
N ARG A 38 1.73 0.93 -15.35
CA ARG A 38 1.87 1.83 -14.19
C ARG A 38 1.38 1.11 -12.94
N SER A 39 2.34 0.65 -12.16
CA SER A 39 2.12 0.26 -10.76
C SER A 39 2.18 1.52 -9.91
N SER A 40 1.16 1.74 -9.09
CA SER A 40 1.19 2.79 -8.06
C SER A 40 1.41 2.12 -6.71
N ILE A 41 2.42 2.60 -5.96
CA ILE A 41 2.54 2.27 -4.54
C ILE A 41 1.59 3.16 -3.75
N GLN A 42 0.89 2.57 -2.79
CA GLN A 42 0.03 3.27 -1.84
C GLN A 42 0.47 2.91 -0.42
N VAL A 43 0.16 3.80 0.52
CA VAL A 43 0.47 3.63 1.95
C VAL A 43 -0.74 4.05 2.78
N ALA A 44 -1.01 3.30 3.86
CA ALA A 44 -2.02 3.64 4.86
C ALA A 44 -1.46 3.38 6.26
N ARG A 45 -1.89 4.18 7.24
CA ARG A 45 -1.59 3.94 8.65
C ARG A 45 -2.45 2.78 9.17
N LEU A 46 -1.88 2.00 10.07
CA LEU A 46 -2.55 0.90 10.74
C LEU A 46 -2.89 1.29 12.17
N GLU A 47 -4.06 0.89 12.62
CA GLU A 47 -4.53 1.12 13.99
C GLU A 47 -4.99 -0.19 14.60
N VAL A 48 -4.77 -0.38 15.89
CA VAL A 48 -5.30 -1.55 16.61
C VAL A 48 -6.49 -1.10 17.43
N VAL A 49 -7.69 -1.51 17.01
CA VAL A 49 -8.94 -1.19 17.68
C VAL A 49 -9.51 -2.48 18.25
N ASN A 50 -9.64 -2.57 19.57
CA ASN A 50 -10.13 -3.76 20.28
C ASN A 50 -9.39 -5.06 19.91
N GLY A 51 -8.07 -4.98 19.72
CA GLY A 51 -7.24 -6.13 19.34
C GLY A 51 -7.31 -6.51 17.85
N VAL A 52 -8.00 -5.72 17.03
CA VAL A 52 -8.10 -5.92 15.58
C VAL A 52 -7.29 -4.87 14.85
N LEU A 53 -6.45 -5.30 13.90
CA LEU A 53 -5.72 -4.42 13.02
C LEU A 53 -6.67 -3.83 11.96
N ILE A 54 -6.86 -2.52 12.01
CA ILE A 54 -7.69 -1.74 11.09
C ILE A 54 -6.77 -0.96 10.14
N CYS A 55 -7.18 -0.92 8.88
CA CYS A 55 -6.53 -0.16 7.82
C CYS A 55 -7.62 0.65 7.12
N ASP A 56 -7.67 1.95 7.42
CA ASP A 56 -8.46 2.91 6.66
C ASP A 56 -7.56 3.50 5.58
N ARG A 57 -7.93 3.27 4.31
CA ARG A 57 -7.12 3.70 3.15
C ARG A 57 -7.36 5.16 2.78
N ASP A 58 -8.47 5.73 3.23
CA ASP A 58 -8.89 7.09 2.89
C ASP A 58 -8.59 8.08 4.03
N GLN A 59 -8.18 7.57 5.20
CA GLN A 59 -7.78 8.39 6.34
C GLN A 59 -6.50 9.17 6.05
N GLU A 60 -6.56 10.49 6.20
CA GLU A 60 -5.40 11.36 6.12
C GLU A 60 -4.46 11.11 7.31
N PHE A 61 -3.16 11.03 7.03
CA PHE A 61 -2.11 10.89 8.05
C PHE A 61 -0.80 11.49 7.56
N GLU A 62 0.06 11.87 8.50
CA GLU A 62 1.45 12.24 8.20
C GLU A 62 2.32 10.98 8.24
N LEU A 63 3.09 10.75 7.18
CA LEU A 63 3.99 9.60 7.09
C LEU A 63 5.34 9.96 7.73
N HIS A 64 5.57 9.43 8.93
CA HIS A 64 6.86 9.54 9.60
C HIS A 64 7.68 8.29 9.33
N LEU A 65 8.80 8.44 8.62
CA LEU A 65 9.77 7.37 8.42
C LEU A 65 11.11 7.83 8.98
N GLY A 66 11.59 7.13 9.99
CA GLY A 66 12.94 7.32 10.51
C GLY A 66 13.97 6.65 9.61
N ALA A 67 15.20 7.15 9.66
CA ALA A 67 16.33 6.37 9.17
C ALA A 67 16.51 5.14 10.07
N GLU A 68 16.89 4.03 9.46
CA GLU A 68 17.28 2.84 10.22
C GLU A 68 18.60 3.20 10.92
N ASP A 69 18.65 3.13 12.25
CA ASP A 69 19.92 3.20 12.98
C ASP A 69 20.76 1.99 12.54
N GLY A 70 21.80 2.24 11.75
CA GLY A 70 22.69 1.23 11.17
C GLY A 70 23.56 0.51 12.19
#